data_AF-A0A152RK54-F1
#
_entry.id   AF-A0A152RK54-F1
#
_cell.length_a   1.000
_cell.length_b   1.000
_cell.length_c   1.000
_cell.angle_alpha   90.00
_cell.angle_beta   90.00
_cell.angle_gamma   90.00
#
_symmetry.space_group_name_H-M   'P 1'
#
loop_
_entity.id
_entity.type
_entity.pdbx_description
1 polymer ?
#
loop_
_entity_poly.entity_id
_entity_poly.type
_entity_poly.pdbx_seq_one_letter_code
_entity_poly.pdbx_strand_id
1 'polypeptide(L)'
;MINILKKSPIERLCASVSITPHEMALALAGLNPSMRIGDVPQDKFEQVESARTMIARAIWLHSGKKAGKDEPYRAGDIFLASFPFIEAGTPEAIITAVTDAIDDLRGTKNWEEKALNLGGRRLVSHIKETSRSGRGQYRKLDEEQGNMKMMGLLVLLLVKKSGTTAYIQDGEPNRSAIYRDVEALMKEKGISPKGIAKSTFMQKISAALLAVSQAD
;
A
#
# COMPACT_ATOMS: atom_id res chain seq x y z
N MET A 1 -3.05 -17.22 -11.27
CA MET A 1 -4.45 -16.76 -11.47
C MET A 1 -5.02 -16.46 -10.09
N ILE A 2 -5.33 -15.20 -9.78
CA ILE A 2 -5.84 -14.81 -8.45
C ILE A 2 -7.28 -15.31 -8.34
N ASN A 3 -7.56 -16.23 -7.40
CA ASN A 3 -8.92 -16.76 -7.21
C ASN A 3 -9.74 -15.78 -6.36
N ILE A 4 -10.55 -14.96 -7.03
CA ILE A 4 -11.36 -13.91 -6.39
C ILE A 4 -12.38 -14.46 -5.39
N LEU A 5 -12.80 -15.72 -5.53
CA LEU A 5 -13.78 -16.35 -4.63
C LEU A 5 -13.18 -16.69 -3.25
N LYS A 6 -11.85 -16.75 -3.13
CA LYS A 6 -11.17 -16.96 -1.85
C LYS A 6 -11.00 -15.68 -1.02
N LYS A 7 -11.23 -14.51 -1.62
CA LYS A 7 -11.14 -13.22 -0.95
C LYS A 7 -12.37 -12.95 -0.09
N SER A 8 -12.22 -12.20 0.99
CA SER A 8 -13.34 -11.69 1.79
C SER A 8 -14.27 -10.81 0.95
N PRO A 9 -15.54 -10.62 1.35
CA PRO A 9 -16.48 -9.75 0.64
C PRO A 9 -15.94 -8.34 0.39
N ILE A 10 -15.22 -7.77 1.37
CA ILE A 10 -14.61 -6.44 1.29
C ILE A 10 -13.46 -6.43 0.29
N GLU A 11 -12.55 -7.41 0.32
CA GLU A 11 -11.47 -7.50 -0.66
C GLU A 11 -11.97 -7.74 -2.10
N ARG A 12 -13.13 -8.41 -2.25
CA ARG A 12 -13.80 -8.52 -3.55
C ARG A 12 -14.35 -7.17 -4.00
N LEU A 13 -14.98 -6.42 -3.09
CA LEU A 13 -15.45 -5.06 -3.36
C LEU A 13 -14.31 -4.16 -3.84
N CYS A 14 -13.16 -4.20 -3.17
CA CYS A 14 -11.97 -3.42 -3.54
C CYS A 14 -11.41 -3.78 -4.93
N ALA A 15 -11.67 -5.00 -5.43
CA ALA A 15 -11.24 -5.46 -6.75
C ALA A 15 -12.27 -5.17 -7.85
N SER A 16 -13.46 -4.66 -7.52
CA SER A 16 -14.53 -4.40 -8.48
C SER A 16 -14.26 -3.15 -9.30
N VAL A 17 -14.65 -3.18 -10.58
CA VAL A 17 -14.55 -2.01 -11.48
C VAL A 17 -15.59 -0.94 -11.13
N SER A 18 -16.74 -1.38 -10.62
CA SER A 18 -17.85 -0.53 -10.21
C SER A 18 -18.45 -1.04 -8.90
N ILE A 19 -18.82 -0.11 -8.02
CA ILE A 19 -19.48 -0.38 -6.74
C ILE A 19 -20.57 0.67 -6.50
N THR A 20 -21.40 0.48 -5.49
CA THR A 20 -22.44 1.45 -5.09
C THR A 20 -22.02 2.25 -3.84
N PRO A 21 -22.56 3.46 -3.62
CA PRO A 21 -22.40 4.18 -2.37
C PRO A 21 -22.83 3.38 -1.13
N HIS A 22 -23.87 2.56 -1.27
CA HIS A 22 -24.36 1.66 -0.22
C HIS A 22 -23.34 0.59 0.17
N GLU A 23 -22.81 -0.15 -0.82
CA GLU A 23 -21.77 -1.17 -0.59
C GLU A 23 -20.53 -0.57 0.11
N MET A 24 -20.12 0.63 -0.34
CA MET A 24 -18.97 1.32 0.26
C MET A 24 -19.23 1.76 1.70
N ALA A 25 -20.41 2.29 2.01
CA ALA A 25 -20.77 2.71 3.35
C ALA A 25 -20.78 1.54 4.35
N LEU A 26 -21.25 0.38 3.92
CA LEU A 26 -21.17 -0.85 4.71
C LEU A 26 -19.72 -1.29 4.92
N ALA A 27 -18.91 -1.27 3.87
CA ALA A 27 -17.50 -1.64 3.95
C ALA A 27 -16.69 -0.72 4.89
N LEU A 28 -16.97 0.60 4.87
CA LEU A 28 -16.38 1.58 5.79
C LEU A 28 -16.66 1.21 7.26
N ALA A 29 -17.86 0.70 7.54
CA ALA A 29 -18.29 0.26 8.87
C ALA A 29 -17.84 -1.18 9.23
N GLY A 30 -17.04 -1.83 8.37
CA GLY A 30 -16.57 -3.21 8.55
C GLY A 30 -17.67 -4.27 8.37
N LEU A 31 -18.77 -3.93 7.70
CA LEU A 31 -19.89 -4.82 7.46
C LEU A 31 -19.77 -5.50 6.08
N ASN A 32 -20.56 -6.55 5.88
CA ASN A 32 -20.66 -7.21 4.58
C ASN A 32 -21.27 -6.23 3.54
N PRO A 33 -20.58 -5.91 2.43
CA PRO A 33 -21.07 -4.95 1.44
C PRO A 33 -22.41 -5.32 0.80
N SER A 34 -22.80 -6.59 0.82
CA SER A 34 -24.08 -7.07 0.28
C SER A 34 -25.24 -7.04 1.30
N MET A 35 -25.01 -6.53 2.52
CA MET A 35 -26.04 -6.41 3.56
C MET A 35 -27.13 -5.42 3.14
N ARG A 36 -28.40 -5.71 3.46
CA ARG A 36 -29.48 -4.74 3.22
C ARG A 36 -29.46 -3.66 4.28
N ILE A 37 -29.92 -2.46 3.94
CA ILE A 37 -29.95 -1.34 4.88
C ILE A 37 -30.80 -1.62 6.14
N GLY A 38 -31.87 -2.42 6.00
CA GLY A 38 -32.72 -2.83 7.12
C GLY A 38 -32.08 -3.85 8.07
N ASP A 39 -30.99 -4.50 7.64
CA ASP A 39 -30.25 -5.49 8.43
C ASP A 39 -29.03 -4.87 9.14
N VAL A 40 -28.79 -3.57 8.95
CA VAL A 40 -27.65 -2.87 9.57
C VAL A 40 -27.88 -2.73 11.08
N PRO A 41 -26.89 -3.10 11.92
CA PRO A 41 -26.96 -2.90 13.36
C PRO A 41 -27.29 -1.44 13.73
N GLN A 42 -28.16 -1.27 14.73
CA GLN A 42 -28.71 0.05 15.08
C GLN A 42 -27.62 1.06 15.50
N ASP A 43 -26.54 0.58 16.13
CA ASP A 43 -25.37 1.37 16.53
C ASP A 43 -24.53 1.89 15.33
N LYS A 44 -24.67 1.25 14.16
CA LYS A 44 -23.96 1.63 12.92
C LYS A 44 -24.86 2.27 11.87
N PHE A 45 -26.18 2.21 12.04
CA PHE A 45 -27.15 2.64 11.04
C PHE A 45 -26.95 4.10 10.62
N GLU A 46 -26.82 5.02 11.58
CA GLU A 46 -26.66 6.45 11.30
C GLU A 46 -25.38 6.73 10.51
N GLN A 47 -24.27 6.10 10.89
CA GLN A 47 -22.99 6.21 10.19
C GLN A 47 -23.11 5.73 8.73
N VAL A 48 -23.69 4.55 8.52
CA VAL A 48 -23.87 3.96 7.19
C VAL A 48 -24.81 4.82 6.34
N GLU A 49 -25.94 5.26 6.88
CA GLU A 49 -26.93 6.09 6.18
C GLU A 49 -26.34 7.44 5.76
N SER A 50 -25.58 8.06 6.66
CA SER A 50 -24.88 9.32 6.41
C SER A 50 -23.85 9.14 5.29
N ALA A 51 -22.96 8.16 5.42
CA ALA A 51 -21.90 7.90 4.45
C ALA A 51 -22.46 7.63 3.05
N ARG A 52 -23.44 6.72 2.89
CA ARG A 52 -24.00 6.40 1.55
C ARG A 52 -24.70 7.60 0.92
N THR A 53 -25.33 8.46 1.74
CA THR A 53 -25.99 9.68 1.26
C THR A 53 -24.97 10.72 0.78
N MET A 54 -23.91 10.92 1.55
CA MET A 54 -22.89 11.93 1.22
C MET A 54 -22.03 11.48 0.04
N ILE A 55 -21.68 10.19 -0.06
CA ILE A 55 -20.97 9.62 -1.21
C ILE A 55 -21.81 9.80 -2.49
N ALA A 56 -23.10 9.44 -2.46
CA ALA A 56 -23.98 9.64 -3.62
C ALA A 56 -24.05 11.13 -4.03
N ARG A 57 -24.12 12.05 -3.06
CA ARG A 57 -24.11 13.50 -3.33
C ARG A 57 -22.81 13.97 -3.97
N ALA A 58 -21.67 13.46 -3.53
CA ALA A 58 -20.37 13.79 -4.12
C ALA A 58 -20.25 13.30 -5.57
N ILE A 59 -20.75 12.08 -5.84
CA ILE A 59 -20.82 11.53 -7.20
C ILE A 59 -21.75 12.38 -8.09
N TRP A 60 -22.90 12.83 -7.56
CA TRP A 60 -23.78 13.75 -8.29
C TRP A 60 -23.05 15.05 -8.65
N LEU A 61 -22.40 15.68 -7.67
CA LEU A 61 -21.66 16.92 -7.89
C LEU A 61 -20.55 16.74 -8.94
N HIS A 62 -19.80 15.64 -8.87
CA HIS A 62 -18.72 15.36 -9.81
C HIS A 62 -19.21 15.06 -11.23
N SER A 63 -20.27 14.25 -11.37
CA SER A 63 -20.77 13.78 -12.65
C SER A 63 -21.75 14.75 -13.34
N GLY A 64 -22.30 15.71 -12.60
CA GLY A 64 -23.37 16.61 -13.07
C GLY A 64 -24.73 15.93 -13.24
N LYS A 65 -24.87 14.65 -12.86
CA LYS A 65 -26.10 13.87 -12.99
C LYS A 65 -26.55 13.34 -11.64
N LYS A 66 -27.86 13.34 -11.39
CA LYS A 66 -28.43 12.82 -10.13
C LYS A 66 -27.94 11.39 -9.90
N ALA A 67 -27.38 11.15 -8.72
CA ALA A 67 -26.82 9.86 -8.33
C ALA A 67 -27.67 9.19 -7.24
N GLY A 68 -27.94 7.89 -7.38
CA GLY A 68 -28.59 7.02 -6.41
C GLY A 68 -27.60 6.40 -5.42
N LYS A 69 -28.13 5.92 -4.28
CA LYS A 69 -27.33 5.25 -3.24
C LYS A 69 -27.00 3.79 -3.59
N ASP A 70 -27.83 3.17 -4.43
CA ASP A 70 -27.77 1.76 -4.81
C ASP A 70 -27.43 1.58 -6.31
N GLU A 71 -27.08 2.66 -7.00
CA GLU A 71 -26.66 2.64 -8.40
C GLU A 71 -25.13 2.47 -8.46
N PRO A 72 -24.60 1.63 -9.37
CA PRO A 72 -23.17 1.40 -9.48
C PRO A 72 -22.46 2.55 -10.20
N TYR A 73 -21.34 3.01 -9.64
CA TYR A 73 -20.43 3.97 -10.25
C TYR A 73 -19.00 3.42 -10.30
N ARG A 74 -18.10 4.11 -10.99
CA ARG A 74 -16.69 3.73 -11.03
C ARG A 74 -16.13 3.66 -9.62
N ALA A 75 -15.50 2.53 -9.29
CA ALA A 75 -15.03 2.26 -7.93
C ALA A 75 -14.06 3.34 -7.44
N GLY A 76 -13.13 3.79 -8.29
CA GLY A 76 -12.21 4.88 -7.97
C GLY A 76 -12.89 6.18 -7.55
N ASP A 77 -14.02 6.56 -8.17
CA ASP A 77 -14.73 7.79 -7.81
C ASP A 77 -15.41 7.65 -6.44
N ILE A 78 -15.94 6.46 -6.14
CA ILE A 78 -16.52 6.15 -4.83
C ILE A 78 -15.44 6.09 -3.75
N PHE A 79 -14.29 5.48 -4.02
CA PHE A 79 -13.17 5.45 -3.09
C PHE A 79 -12.70 6.87 -2.74
N LEU A 80 -12.55 7.75 -3.74
CA LEU A 80 -12.23 9.15 -3.50
C LEU A 80 -13.30 9.88 -2.68
N ALA A 81 -14.58 9.66 -3.01
CA ALA A 81 -15.70 10.25 -2.26
C ALA A 81 -15.83 9.72 -0.83
N SER A 82 -15.30 8.53 -0.55
CA SER A 82 -15.34 7.89 0.76
C SER A 82 -14.27 8.39 1.72
N PHE A 83 -13.22 9.07 1.23
CA PHE A 83 -12.08 9.54 2.03
C PHE A 83 -12.46 10.27 3.33
N PRO A 84 -13.48 11.17 3.35
CA PRO A 84 -13.85 11.88 4.58
C PRO A 84 -14.38 10.99 5.72
N PHE A 85 -14.80 9.76 5.40
CA PHE A 85 -15.45 8.80 6.31
C PHE A 85 -14.51 7.68 6.79
N ILE A 86 -13.22 7.75 6.45
CA ILE A 86 -12.23 6.83 7.01
C ILE A 86 -12.01 7.18 8.48
N GLU A 87 -12.18 6.18 9.35
CA GLU A 87 -12.10 6.31 10.80
C GLU A 87 -11.29 5.16 11.41
N ALA A 88 -10.99 5.27 12.71
CA ALA A 88 -10.38 4.18 13.46
C ALA A 88 -11.34 2.98 13.46
N GLY A 89 -10.90 1.86 12.86
CA GLY A 89 -11.72 0.65 12.70
C GLY A 89 -12.22 0.40 11.28
N THR A 90 -12.01 1.33 10.33
CA THR A 90 -12.20 1.04 8.91
C THR A 90 -11.27 -0.11 8.48
N PRO A 91 -11.76 -1.12 7.74
CA PRO A 91 -10.93 -2.23 7.28
C PRO A 91 -9.72 -1.80 6.45
N GLU A 92 -8.55 -2.39 6.69
CA GLU A 92 -7.29 -2.03 6.02
C GLU A 92 -7.36 -2.13 4.49
N ALA A 93 -8.10 -3.11 3.97
CA ALA A 93 -8.30 -3.28 2.53
C ALA A 93 -9.04 -2.07 1.90
N ILE A 94 -9.90 -1.40 2.65
CA ILE A 94 -10.60 -0.19 2.22
C ILE A 94 -9.66 1.02 2.28
N ILE A 95 -8.90 1.16 3.37
CA ILE A 95 -7.89 2.23 3.52
C ILE A 95 -6.89 2.18 2.37
N THR A 96 -6.41 0.98 2.05
CA THR A 96 -5.49 0.74 0.92
C THR A 96 -6.13 1.13 -0.41
N ALA A 97 -7.35 0.64 -0.71
CA ALA A 97 -8.03 0.95 -1.96
C ALA A 97 -8.32 2.46 -2.15
N VAL A 98 -8.65 3.17 -1.07
CA VAL A 98 -8.81 4.63 -1.10
C VAL A 98 -7.46 5.32 -1.34
N THR A 99 -6.40 4.86 -0.68
CA THR A 99 -5.06 5.40 -0.89
C THR A 99 -4.59 5.22 -2.33
N ASP A 100 -4.80 4.04 -2.91
CA ASP A 100 -4.47 3.74 -4.30
C ASP A 100 -5.26 4.66 -5.26
N ALA A 101 -6.57 4.84 -5.03
CA ALA A 101 -7.39 5.74 -5.83
C ALA A 101 -6.92 7.21 -5.76
N ILE A 102 -6.43 7.65 -4.59
CA ILE A 102 -5.85 8.99 -4.40
C ILE A 102 -4.55 9.14 -5.19
N ASP A 103 -3.70 8.12 -5.19
CA ASP A 103 -2.44 8.14 -5.92
C ASP A 103 -2.66 8.11 -7.44
N ASP A 104 -3.62 7.31 -7.92
CA ASP A 104 -4.04 7.31 -9.32
C ASP A 104 -4.57 8.68 -9.75
N LEU A 105 -5.39 9.33 -8.91
CA LEU A 105 -5.94 10.65 -9.18
C LEU A 105 -4.82 11.69 -9.37
N ARG A 106 -3.75 11.62 -8.57
CA ARG A 106 -2.63 12.58 -8.60
C ARG A 106 -1.93 12.62 -9.97
N GLY A 107 -1.92 11.50 -10.70
CA GLY A 107 -1.33 11.40 -12.04
C GLY A 107 -2.16 12.04 -13.16
N THR A 108 -3.35 12.56 -12.84
CA THR A 108 -4.30 13.06 -13.85
C THR A 108 -4.30 14.59 -13.98
N LYS A 109 -4.71 15.07 -15.16
CA LYS A 109 -5.05 16.49 -15.35
C LYS A 109 -6.32 16.83 -14.54
N ASN A 110 -6.40 18.04 -14.00
CA ASN A 110 -7.53 18.54 -13.20
C ASN A 110 -7.83 17.74 -11.92
N TRP A 111 -6.81 17.08 -11.36
CA TRP A 111 -6.96 16.32 -10.12
C TRP A 111 -7.52 17.16 -8.97
N GLU A 112 -7.19 18.47 -8.90
CA GLU A 112 -7.66 19.36 -7.83
C GLU A 112 -9.18 19.54 -7.85
N GLU A 113 -9.76 19.77 -9.03
CA GLU A 113 -11.20 19.93 -9.21
C GLU A 113 -11.93 18.63 -8.89
N LYS A 114 -11.43 17.50 -9.39
CA LYS A 114 -12.00 16.19 -9.11
C LYS A 114 -11.91 15.83 -7.62
N ALA A 115 -10.79 16.10 -6.97
CA ALA A 115 -10.62 15.92 -5.52
C ALA A 115 -11.58 16.81 -4.73
N LEU A 116 -11.76 18.06 -5.14
CA LEU A 116 -12.69 18.99 -4.49
C LEU A 116 -14.14 18.51 -4.60
N ASN A 117 -14.55 18.04 -5.77
CA ASN A 117 -15.92 17.59 -6.02
C ASN A 117 -16.25 16.27 -5.30
N LEU A 118 -15.28 15.35 -5.19
CA LEU A 118 -15.50 14.04 -4.59
C LEU A 118 -15.23 14.03 -3.07
N GLY A 119 -14.05 14.46 -2.63
CA GLY A 119 -13.62 14.38 -1.22
C GLY A 119 -13.55 15.74 -0.50
N GLY A 120 -13.95 16.82 -1.17
CA GLY A 120 -13.94 18.17 -0.61
C GLY A 120 -12.55 18.73 -0.34
N ARG A 121 -12.51 19.83 0.43
CA ARG A 121 -11.25 20.50 0.79
C ARG A 121 -10.30 19.60 1.58
N ARG A 122 -10.82 18.67 2.40
CA ARG A 122 -10.01 17.71 3.17
C ARG A 122 -9.15 16.84 2.24
N LEU A 123 -9.75 16.31 1.17
CA LEU A 123 -9.01 15.50 0.20
C LEU A 123 -7.97 16.32 -0.56
N VAL A 124 -8.32 17.54 -0.99
CA VAL A 124 -7.37 18.44 -1.66
C VAL A 124 -6.17 18.73 -0.76
N SER A 125 -6.40 19.13 0.49
CA SER A 125 -5.33 19.38 1.46
C SER A 125 -4.50 18.13 1.70
N HIS A 126 -5.11 16.95 1.86
CA HIS A 126 -4.39 15.69 2.05
C HIS A 126 -3.46 15.38 0.88
N ILE A 127 -3.92 15.55 -0.37
CA ILE A 127 -3.09 15.33 -1.56
C ILE A 127 -1.95 16.36 -1.64
N LYS A 128 -2.20 17.64 -1.29
CA LYS A 128 -1.17 18.69 -1.28
C LYS A 128 -0.13 18.47 -0.19
N GLU A 129 -0.55 18.08 1.00
CA GLU A 129 0.34 17.77 2.13
C GLU A 129 1.20 16.54 1.81
N THR A 130 0.57 15.48 1.32
CA THR A 130 1.25 14.22 0.95
C THR A 130 2.20 14.39 -0.24
N SER A 131 1.89 15.29 -1.18
CA SER A 131 2.78 15.62 -2.29
C SER A 131 3.96 16.49 -1.86
N ARG A 132 3.76 17.41 -0.91
CA ARG A 132 4.85 18.20 -0.28
C ARG A 132 5.73 17.37 0.65
N SER A 133 5.16 16.37 1.31
CA SER A 133 5.86 15.50 2.26
C SER A 133 6.49 14.25 1.62
N GLY A 134 6.51 14.14 0.29
CA GLY A 134 7.30 13.14 -0.43
C GLY A 134 6.94 11.68 -0.13
N ARG A 135 5.73 11.22 -0.46
CA ARG A 135 5.39 9.77 -0.38
C ARG A 135 6.09 8.85 -1.41
N GLY A 136 7.03 9.37 -2.18
CA GLY A 136 8.08 8.52 -2.75
C GLY A 136 8.91 7.84 -1.65
N GLN A 137 8.98 8.39 -0.43
CA GLN A 137 9.74 7.82 0.67
C GLN A 137 9.11 6.56 1.27
N TYR A 138 7.80 6.48 1.50
CA TYR A 138 7.20 5.33 2.22
C TYR A 138 7.25 4.05 1.38
N ARG A 139 6.84 4.11 0.11
CA ARG A 139 6.97 2.98 -0.82
C ARG A 139 8.43 2.59 -1.07
N LYS A 140 9.34 3.58 -1.11
CA LYS A 140 10.79 3.31 -1.14
C LYS A 140 11.30 2.71 0.16
N LEU A 141 10.76 3.09 1.32
CA LEU A 141 11.17 2.54 2.61
C LEU A 141 10.74 1.08 2.74
N ASP A 142 9.52 0.74 2.31
CA ASP A 142 9.05 -0.64 2.28
C ASP A 142 9.85 -1.48 1.26
N GLU A 143 10.13 -0.93 0.07
CA GLU A 143 11.03 -1.58 -0.91
C GLU A 143 12.46 -1.70 -0.38
N GLU A 144 13.02 -0.68 0.29
CA GLU A 144 14.35 -0.72 0.88
C GLU A 144 14.43 -1.73 2.02
N GLN A 145 13.42 -1.82 2.88
CA GLN A 145 13.32 -2.83 3.92
C GLN A 145 13.20 -4.24 3.32
N GLY A 146 12.38 -4.41 2.28
CA GLY A 146 12.27 -5.68 1.54
C GLY A 146 13.60 -6.09 0.90
N ASN A 147 14.31 -5.15 0.27
CA ASN A 147 15.63 -5.34 -0.33
C ASN A 147 16.67 -5.73 0.73
N MET A 148 16.65 -5.09 1.89
CA MET A 148 17.55 -5.43 3.01
C MET A 148 17.29 -6.84 3.54
N LYS A 149 16.02 -7.22 3.75
CA LYS A 149 15.65 -8.59 4.15
C LYS A 149 16.12 -9.62 3.12
N MET A 150 15.89 -9.36 1.83
CA MET A 150 16.31 -10.24 0.74
C MET A 150 17.84 -10.39 0.71
N MET A 151 18.58 -9.29 0.85
CA MET A 151 20.04 -9.31 0.87
C MET A 151 20.57 -10.11 2.08
N GLY A 152 19.99 -9.94 3.26
CA GLY A 152 20.35 -10.70 4.46
C GLY A 152 20.11 -12.20 4.27
N LEU A 153 18.95 -12.58 3.73
CA LEU A 153 18.63 -13.97 3.42
C LEU A 153 19.57 -14.59 2.39
N LEU A 154 19.97 -13.85 1.36
CA LEU A 154 20.94 -14.32 0.36
C LEU A 154 22.32 -14.57 0.97
N VAL A 155 22.77 -13.71 1.88
CA VAL A 155 24.04 -13.90 2.61
C VAL A 155 23.98 -15.14 3.49
N LEU A 156 22.90 -15.31 4.26
CA LEU A 156 22.70 -16.50 5.09
C LEU A 156 22.62 -17.78 4.24
N LEU A 157 21.96 -17.71 3.10
CA LEU A 157 21.89 -18.82 2.14
C LEU A 157 23.26 -19.16 1.55
N LEU A 158 24.07 -18.14 1.21
CA LEU A 158 25.43 -18.31 0.73
C LEU A 158 26.28 -19.02 1.79
N VAL A 159 26.25 -18.56 3.05
CA VAL A 159 26.94 -19.22 4.16
C VAL A 159 26.51 -20.68 4.28
N LYS A 160 25.19 -20.94 4.27
CA LYS A 160 24.62 -22.29 4.39
C LYS A 160 24.98 -23.23 3.24
N LYS A 161 25.07 -22.71 2.00
CA LYS A 161 25.29 -23.52 0.79
C LYS A 161 26.73 -23.59 0.31
N SER A 162 27.58 -22.64 0.70
CA SER A 162 28.95 -22.53 0.20
C SER A 162 29.84 -23.70 0.63
N GLY A 163 29.51 -24.36 1.75
CA GLY A 163 30.33 -25.44 2.31
C GLY A 163 31.73 -24.99 2.76
N THR A 164 32.08 -23.72 2.60
CA THR A 164 33.37 -23.16 2.99
C THR A 164 33.28 -22.54 4.38
N THR A 165 34.25 -22.89 5.24
CA THR A 165 34.39 -22.26 6.56
C THR A 165 34.86 -20.81 6.46
N ALA A 166 35.39 -20.39 5.30
CA ALA A 166 35.90 -19.04 5.10
C ALA A 166 34.82 -17.94 5.23
N TYR A 167 33.55 -18.28 4.97
CA TYR A 167 32.42 -17.35 5.12
C TYR A 167 31.81 -17.34 6.51
N ILE A 168 32.41 -18.05 7.47
CA ILE A 168 31.97 -18.08 8.87
C ILE A 168 33.09 -17.51 9.73
N GLN A 169 32.75 -16.59 10.62
CA GLN A 169 33.62 -16.06 11.65
C GLN A 169 32.81 -15.98 12.94
N ASP A 170 33.24 -16.72 13.97
CA ASP A 170 32.59 -16.74 15.29
C ASP A 170 31.08 -17.07 15.25
N GLY A 171 30.67 -17.95 14.33
CA GLY A 171 29.27 -18.33 14.13
C GLY A 171 28.44 -17.35 13.28
N GLU A 172 29.02 -16.23 12.89
CA GLU A 172 28.40 -15.19 12.06
C GLU A 172 28.98 -15.17 10.63
N PRO A 173 28.27 -14.59 9.66
CA PRO A 173 28.82 -14.40 8.31
C PRO A 173 30.11 -13.56 8.33
N ASN A 174 31.20 -14.11 7.80
CA ASN A 174 32.47 -13.41 7.62
C ASN A 174 32.38 -12.39 6.47
N ARG A 175 31.88 -11.19 6.80
CA ARG A 175 31.60 -10.11 5.85
C ARG A 175 32.83 -9.73 5.02
N SER A 176 34.03 -9.81 5.60
CA SER A 176 35.30 -9.49 4.93
C SER A 176 35.75 -10.53 3.91
N ALA A 177 35.49 -11.81 4.18
CA ALA A 177 35.72 -12.87 3.19
C ALA A 177 34.72 -12.75 2.03
N ILE A 178 33.44 -12.55 2.35
CA ILE A 178 32.38 -12.38 1.33
C ILE A 178 32.67 -11.17 0.44
N TYR A 179 33.07 -10.03 1.00
CA TYR A 179 33.38 -8.84 0.20
C TYR A 179 34.57 -9.04 -0.75
N ARG A 180 35.58 -9.83 -0.37
CA ARG A 180 36.71 -10.13 -1.26
C ARG A 180 36.26 -10.85 -2.53
N ASP A 181 35.33 -11.80 -2.39
CA ASP A 181 34.82 -12.54 -3.54
C ASP A 181 33.83 -11.71 -4.35
N VAL A 182 33.03 -10.86 -3.70
CA VAL A 182 32.22 -9.84 -4.41
C VAL A 182 33.10 -8.91 -5.21
N GLU A 183 34.26 -8.49 -4.68
CA GLU A 183 35.20 -7.64 -5.42
C GLU A 183 35.84 -8.35 -6.61
N ALA A 184 36.20 -9.63 -6.46
CA ALA A 184 36.67 -10.45 -7.57
C ALA A 184 35.59 -10.59 -8.66
N LEU A 185 34.34 -10.83 -8.26
CA LEU A 185 33.21 -10.94 -9.18
C LEU A 185 32.89 -9.61 -9.88
N MET A 186 32.98 -8.48 -9.17
CA MET A 186 32.84 -7.15 -9.78
C MET A 186 33.89 -6.92 -10.87
N LYS A 187 35.15 -7.28 -10.59
CA LYS A 187 36.24 -7.17 -11.57
C LYS A 187 36.01 -8.08 -12.77
N GLU A 188 35.60 -9.32 -12.55
CA GLU A 188 35.29 -10.29 -13.61
C GLU A 188 34.14 -9.79 -14.52
N LYS A 189 33.09 -9.20 -13.93
CA LYS A 189 31.91 -8.73 -14.65
C LYS A 189 32.00 -7.28 -15.15
N GLY A 190 33.12 -6.59 -14.91
CA GLY A 190 33.28 -5.18 -15.28
C GLY A 190 32.32 -4.24 -14.55
N ILE A 191 31.87 -4.59 -13.34
CA ILE A 191 30.91 -3.80 -12.56
C ILE A 191 31.66 -2.74 -11.75
N SER A 192 31.17 -1.50 -11.81
CA SER A 192 31.74 -0.41 -11.02
C SER A 192 31.54 -0.62 -9.52
N PRO A 193 32.55 -0.36 -8.67
CA PRO A 193 32.42 -0.45 -7.21
C PRO A 193 31.60 0.70 -6.60
N LYS A 194 31.16 1.69 -7.40
CA LYS A 194 30.39 2.84 -6.91
C LYS A 194 29.07 2.37 -6.28
N GLY A 195 28.86 2.72 -5.01
CA GLY A 195 27.65 2.34 -4.24
C GLY A 195 27.69 0.95 -3.59
N ILE A 196 28.78 0.20 -3.79
CA ILE A 196 29.06 -1.11 -3.19
C ILE A 196 30.53 -1.27 -2.76
N ALA A 197 31.27 -0.16 -2.63
CA ALA A 197 32.64 -0.17 -2.10
C ALA A 197 32.69 -0.74 -0.67
N LYS A 198 33.86 -1.18 -0.22
CA LYS A 198 34.04 -1.93 1.04
C LYS A 198 33.25 -1.36 2.22
N SER A 199 33.37 -0.07 2.51
CA SER A 199 32.64 0.56 3.62
C SER A 199 31.13 0.51 3.43
N THR A 200 30.64 0.82 2.24
CA THR A 200 29.21 0.75 1.89
C THR A 200 28.67 -0.67 1.95
N PHE A 201 29.44 -1.65 1.47
CA PHE A 201 29.08 -3.06 1.57
C PHE A 201 28.94 -3.50 3.02
N MET A 202 29.93 -3.19 3.87
CA MET A 202 29.90 -3.55 5.29
C MET A 202 28.68 -2.95 6.00
N GLN A 203 28.37 -1.68 5.73
CA GLN A 203 27.17 -1.02 6.28
C GLN A 203 25.88 -1.70 5.83
N LYS A 204 25.72 -1.93 4.52
CA LYS A 204 24.51 -2.55 3.96
C LYS A 204 24.29 -3.97 4.45
N ILE A 205 25.34 -4.79 4.50
CA ILE A 205 25.24 -6.17 5.00
C ILE A 205 24.92 -6.21 6.49
N SER A 206 25.48 -5.29 7.28
CA SER A 206 25.15 -5.19 8.70
C SER A 206 23.67 -4.86 8.91
N ALA A 207 23.16 -3.88 8.14
CA ALA A 207 21.75 -3.52 8.18
C ALA A 207 20.84 -4.65 7.66
N ALA A 208 21.25 -5.34 6.60
CA ALA A 208 20.52 -6.45 6.02
C ALA A 208 20.40 -7.66 6.96
N LEU A 209 21.48 -8.02 7.66
CA LEU A 209 21.46 -9.10 8.66
C LEU A 209 20.58 -8.73 9.85
N LEU A 210 20.64 -7.47 10.31
CA LEU A 210 19.78 -6.98 11.39
C LEU A 210 18.29 -6.98 10.98
N ALA A 211 17.98 -6.64 9.74
CA ALA A 211 16.61 -6.66 9.22
C ALA A 211 15.98 -8.06 9.16
N VAL A 212 16.81 -9.11 9.09
CA VAL A 212 16.35 -10.51 9.13
C VAL A 212 16.22 -11.01 10.57
N SER A 213 17.09 -10.58 11.50
CA SER A 213 17.03 -11.02 12.90
C SER A 213 15.90 -10.36 13.71
N GLN A 214 15.35 -9.25 13.24
CA GLN A 214 14.22 -8.53 13.86
C GLN A 214 12.86 -8.85 13.21
N ALA A 215 12.78 -9.86 12.33
CA ALA A 215 11.54 -10.25 11.69
C ALA A 215 10.74 -11.19 12.61
N ASP A 216 9.77 -10.63 13.34
CA ASP A 216 8.66 -11.35 13.98
C ASP A 216 7.55 -11.69 12.96
#